data_AF-A0AAI9EEU7-F1
#
_entry.id   AF-A0AAI9EEU7-F1
#
_cell.length_a   1.000
_cell.length_b   1.000
_cell.length_c   1.000
_cell.angle_alpha   90.00
_cell.angle_beta   90.00
_cell.angle_gamma   90.00
#
_symmetry.space_group_name_H-M   'P 1'
#
loop_
_entity.id
_entity.type
_entity.pdbx_description
1 polymer ?
#
loop_
_entity_poly.entity_id
_entity_poly.type
_entity_poly.pdbx_seq_one_letter_code
_entity_poly.pdbx_strand_id
1 'polypeptide(L)'
;MLPSYVSSAYQEKKMNRHGYGGANGFARGQGAYPMGEAGRDFSIHADKYEKYQPRSSRNMWLRRRGMLMRLGGVIAFVILILMFFFPALRPAALFAGPFSMTLFGSGEEFQLETVRYYDLANVAGTSRGWEREERILLCAPLRDAAPHLPMFFSHLRNLTYPHNLIDLAFLVGDSKDNTLTLLSDLLADLQTAEDPKNAFGEISVIEKDFGQTVNQDVESRHGFAAQASRRKSMAQARNWLLSAALRPTHSWVYWRDVDVETAPFTILEDLMRHNKDIIVPNVWRPLPDWLGGEQPYDLNSWQESETALALADTLDEDAVIVEGYAEYATWRPHLAYLRDPYGDPDMEMEIDGVGGVSILAKAKVFRSGVHFPAFSFEKHAETEGFGKMAKRMGFSVVGLPHYTIWHLYEPSVDDIRHMEEMEQERKQREQEEKEKADRMKKIESQFEEGSSQWEKDKEAIRDTSKKEFVEKQQAGKAKEGEKAPSEVSKDENAGSDPRGGRQASQQQQQQQQQGGKMHIVDPLGEIPEVGGNGQQAGSNAAPPVNPPPSKEQKQNVEPAQKAEAAQQARAKVER
;
A
#
# COMPACT_ATOMS: atom_id res chain seq x y z
N MET A 1 75.98 34.53 -4.11
CA MET A 1 76.72 33.53 -4.91
C MET A 1 75.71 32.73 -5.72
N LEU A 2 76.09 32.29 -6.93
CA LEU A 2 75.38 31.33 -7.81
C LEU A 2 76.11 29.95 -7.75
N PRO A 3 75.75 28.88 -8.50
CA PRO A 3 74.67 28.64 -9.51
C PRO A 3 73.60 27.64 -8.98
N SER A 4 72.80 26.79 -9.67
CA SER A 4 72.34 26.42 -11.05
C SER A 4 71.15 25.43 -10.83
N TYR A 5 70.28 24.94 -11.73
CA TYR A 5 69.72 25.13 -13.10
C TYR A 5 68.48 24.15 -13.15
N VAL A 6 67.64 23.90 -14.18
CA VAL A 6 67.54 24.16 -15.63
C VAL A 6 66.04 24.43 -15.92
N SER A 7 65.61 25.42 -16.71
CA SER A 7 65.10 25.30 -18.11
C SER A 7 64.44 23.95 -18.51
N SER A 8 63.39 23.87 -19.34
CA SER A 8 62.48 24.84 -20.02
C SER A 8 61.26 24.02 -20.60
N ALA A 9 60.23 24.51 -21.32
CA ALA A 9 60.08 25.71 -22.16
C ALA A 9 58.61 26.16 -22.36
N TYR A 10 58.45 27.29 -23.06
CA TYR A 10 57.20 27.97 -23.45
C TYR A 10 56.43 27.26 -24.58
N GLN A 11 55.10 27.43 -24.62
CA GLN A 11 54.48 28.28 -25.65
C GLN A 11 53.06 28.79 -25.31
N GLU A 12 52.69 29.90 -25.96
CA GLU A 12 51.55 30.77 -25.65
C GLU A 12 50.86 31.18 -26.97
N LYS A 13 49.51 31.07 -27.04
CA LYS A 13 48.61 31.63 -28.08
C LYS A 13 47.15 31.21 -27.79
N LYS A 14 46.11 31.97 -28.12
CA LYS A 14 45.96 33.43 -28.32
C LYS A 14 44.44 33.72 -28.32
N MET A 15 43.97 34.74 -27.61
CA MET A 15 42.60 35.24 -27.81
C MET A 15 42.51 35.97 -29.16
N ASN A 16 41.41 35.79 -29.88
CA ASN A 16 41.03 36.60 -31.04
C ASN A 16 39.58 37.09 -30.89
N ARG A 17 39.37 38.35 -31.29
CA ARG A 17 38.07 39.06 -31.30
C ARG A 17 37.59 39.21 -32.75
N HIS A 18 36.62 40.12 -32.99
CA HIS A 18 35.89 40.41 -34.24
C HIS A 18 34.73 39.43 -34.52
N GLY A 19 33.62 39.86 -35.14
CA GLY A 19 33.25 41.23 -35.52
C GLY A 19 31.87 41.28 -36.20
N TYR A 20 31.15 42.40 -36.08
CA TYR A 20 29.84 42.58 -36.72
C TYR A 20 29.97 42.98 -38.19
N GLY A 21 29.12 42.40 -39.05
CA GLY A 21 28.94 42.72 -40.47
C GLY A 21 27.68 42.02 -40.99
N GLY A 22 26.97 42.59 -41.95
CA GLY A 22 25.65 42.07 -42.37
C GLY A 22 25.35 42.24 -43.86
N ALA A 23 24.04 42.28 -44.17
CA ALA A 23 23.40 42.39 -45.49
C ALA A 23 23.00 41.06 -46.20
N ASN A 24 21.68 40.82 -46.20
CA ASN A 24 20.82 40.36 -47.30
C ASN A 24 21.29 39.25 -48.28
N GLY A 25 20.60 38.10 -48.23
CA GLY A 25 20.55 37.11 -49.32
C GLY A 25 19.48 36.04 -49.06
N PHE A 26 18.61 35.74 -50.03
CA PHE A 26 17.50 34.78 -49.85
C PHE A 26 17.81 33.38 -50.43
N ALA A 27 17.53 32.37 -49.61
CA ALA A 27 17.08 31.01 -49.96
C ALA A 27 17.81 30.18 -51.05
N ARG A 28 18.54 29.13 -50.63
CA ARG A 28 18.07 27.71 -50.70
C ARG A 28 19.11 26.68 -50.24
N GLY A 29 18.66 25.73 -49.42
CA GLY A 29 19.14 24.33 -49.43
C GLY A 29 20.39 23.97 -48.61
N GLN A 30 20.37 22.75 -48.07
CA GLN A 30 21.49 21.93 -47.56
C GLN A 30 22.47 22.58 -46.56
N GLY A 31 22.30 22.22 -45.27
CA GLY A 31 23.31 22.42 -44.23
C GLY A 31 24.08 21.13 -43.91
N ALA A 32 25.36 21.11 -44.26
CA ALA A 32 26.42 20.24 -43.74
C ALA A 32 27.68 21.13 -43.66
N TYR A 33 28.66 20.98 -42.77
CA TYR A 33 29.29 19.84 -42.08
C TYR A 33 29.79 20.33 -40.69
N PRO A 34 30.54 19.56 -39.84
CA PRO A 34 31.07 18.21 -40.02
C PRO A 34 30.76 17.20 -38.90
N MET A 35 30.87 15.91 -39.23
CA MET A 35 31.08 14.83 -38.26
C MET A 35 32.51 14.89 -37.71
N GLY A 36 32.67 14.66 -36.40
CA GLY A 36 33.94 14.25 -35.78
C GLY A 36 33.99 12.72 -35.67
N GLU A 37 35.13 12.13 -35.99
CA GLU A 37 35.25 10.68 -36.21
C GLU A 37 35.41 9.87 -34.91
N ALA A 38 34.30 9.39 -34.34
CA ALA A 38 34.28 8.35 -33.31
C ALA A 38 32.90 7.63 -33.30
N GLY A 39 32.78 6.53 -34.03
CA GLY A 39 31.48 5.92 -34.34
C GLY A 39 30.77 5.20 -33.18
N ARG A 40 29.58 5.70 -32.83
CA ARG A 40 28.40 4.89 -32.44
C ARG A 40 27.16 5.56 -33.02
N ASP A 41 26.48 4.92 -33.96
CA ASP A 41 25.21 5.43 -34.49
C ASP A 41 24.12 5.36 -33.42
N PHE A 42 23.54 6.51 -33.07
CA PHE A 42 22.29 6.58 -32.31
C PHE A 42 21.11 6.40 -33.26
N SER A 43 20.94 5.18 -33.79
CA SER A 43 19.69 4.79 -34.44
C SER A 43 18.59 4.68 -33.38
N ILE A 44 17.68 5.66 -33.34
CA ILE A 44 16.44 5.54 -32.57
C ILE A 44 15.55 4.53 -33.30
N HIS A 45 15.66 3.27 -32.90
CA HIS A 45 14.88 2.15 -33.41
C HIS A 45 13.40 2.28 -33.00
N ALA A 46 12.63 3.02 -33.81
CA ALA A 46 11.19 3.16 -33.65
C ALA A 46 10.44 1.81 -33.72
N ASP A 47 11.04 0.84 -34.41
CA ASP A 47 10.67 -0.57 -34.52
C ASP A 47 10.55 -1.29 -33.16
N LYS A 48 11.15 -0.78 -32.08
CA LYS A 48 10.96 -1.32 -30.72
C LYS A 48 9.77 -0.69 -29.95
N TYR A 49 9.19 0.40 -30.46
CA TYR A 49 8.26 1.26 -29.72
C TYR A 49 6.94 1.57 -30.43
N GLU A 50 6.61 0.91 -31.55
CA GLU A 50 5.32 1.09 -32.25
C GLU A 50 4.09 0.84 -31.35
N LYS A 51 4.23 0.01 -30.29
CA LYS A 51 3.20 -0.25 -29.26
C LYS A 51 2.72 1.04 -28.56
N TYR A 52 3.53 2.11 -28.56
CA TYR A 52 3.33 3.33 -27.77
C TYR A 52 2.82 4.55 -28.55
N GLN A 53 2.52 4.43 -29.85
CA GLN A 53 1.93 5.58 -30.55
C GLN A 53 0.51 5.85 -30.02
N PRO A 54 0.18 7.09 -29.62
CA PRO A 54 -1.11 7.39 -29.01
C PRO A 54 -2.25 7.12 -30.00
N ARG A 55 -3.16 6.20 -29.62
CA ARG A 55 -4.40 5.89 -30.35
C ARG A 55 -5.41 7.03 -30.24
N SER A 56 -5.03 8.20 -30.75
CA SER A 56 -5.84 9.42 -30.67
C SER A 56 -7.26 9.18 -31.20
N SER A 57 -8.26 9.66 -30.45
CA SER A 57 -9.69 9.60 -30.79
C SER A 57 -10.00 10.16 -32.19
N ARG A 58 -9.13 11.05 -32.67
CA ARG A 58 -9.00 11.55 -34.05
C ARG A 58 -9.17 10.43 -35.11
N ASN A 59 -8.62 9.23 -34.89
CA ASN A 59 -8.74 8.10 -35.83
C ASN A 59 -10.16 7.54 -35.95
N MET A 60 -10.98 7.58 -34.88
CA MET A 60 -12.38 7.16 -34.98
C MET A 60 -13.22 8.21 -35.72
N TRP A 61 -12.96 9.50 -35.48
CA TRP A 61 -13.63 10.59 -36.19
C TRP A 61 -13.25 10.64 -37.68
N LEU A 62 -11.98 10.44 -38.03
CA LEU A 62 -11.52 10.37 -39.42
C LEU A 62 -12.18 9.21 -40.20
N ARG A 63 -12.30 8.02 -39.59
CA ARG A 63 -13.06 6.90 -40.19
C ARG A 63 -14.54 7.23 -40.40
N ARG A 64 -15.19 7.91 -39.44
CA ARG A 64 -16.58 8.37 -39.56
C ARG A 64 -16.75 9.49 -40.60
N ARG A 65 -15.79 10.41 -40.73
CA ARG A 65 -15.81 11.52 -41.71
C ARG A 65 -15.88 11.01 -43.15
N GLY A 66 -15.15 9.92 -43.48
CA GLY A 66 -15.26 9.26 -44.78
C GLY A 66 -16.64 8.67 -45.08
N MET A 67 -17.32 8.14 -44.06
CA MET A 67 -18.70 7.62 -44.19
C MET A 67 -19.73 8.75 -44.31
N LEU A 68 -19.60 9.81 -43.51
CA LEU A 68 -20.49 10.98 -43.53
C LEU A 68 -20.40 11.75 -44.86
N MET A 69 -19.19 11.94 -45.42
CA MET A 69 -19.01 12.56 -46.73
C MET A 69 -19.65 11.73 -47.86
N ARG A 70 -19.55 10.39 -47.79
CA ARG A 70 -20.24 9.50 -48.74
C ARG A 70 -21.76 9.58 -48.62
N LEU A 71 -22.29 9.60 -47.39
CA LEU A 71 -23.72 9.72 -47.14
C LEU A 71 -24.26 11.07 -47.62
N GLY A 72 -23.57 12.17 -47.33
CA GLY A 72 -23.91 13.51 -47.83
C GLY A 72 -23.88 13.60 -49.36
N GLY A 73 -22.89 12.97 -50.00
CA GLY A 73 -22.82 12.87 -51.47
C GLY A 73 -24.00 12.10 -52.08
N VAL A 74 -24.41 10.98 -51.47
CA VAL A 74 -25.60 10.22 -51.89
C VAL A 74 -26.88 11.05 -51.72
N ILE A 75 -27.05 11.76 -50.60
CA ILE A 75 -28.19 12.64 -50.36
C ILE A 75 -28.24 13.77 -51.40
N ALA A 76 -27.12 14.44 -51.67
CA ALA A 76 -27.03 15.49 -52.70
C ALA A 76 -27.36 14.96 -54.11
N PHE A 77 -26.93 13.74 -54.45
CA PHE A 77 -27.24 13.09 -55.72
C PHE A 77 -28.74 12.75 -55.86
N VAL A 78 -29.37 12.25 -54.79
CA VAL A 78 -30.82 12.00 -54.76
C VAL A 78 -31.61 13.30 -54.89
N ILE A 79 -31.18 14.39 -54.24
CA ILE A 79 -31.79 15.72 -54.38
C ILE A 79 -31.67 16.22 -55.83
N LEU A 80 -30.51 16.09 -56.47
CA LEU A 80 -30.32 16.47 -57.88
C LEU A 80 -31.22 15.66 -58.83
N ILE A 81 -31.40 14.36 -58.59
CA ILE A 81 -32.34 13.52 -59.35
C ILE A 81 -33.80 13.99 -59.16
N LEU A 82 -34.21 14.27 -57.91
CA LEU A 82 -35.55 14.80 -57.63
C LEU A 82 -35.78 16.15 -58.32
N MET A 83 -34.80 17.06 -58.29
CA MET A 83 -34.86 18.34 -59.01
C MET A 83 -34.84 18.17 -60.54
N PHE A 84 -34.26 17.09 -61.06
CA PHE A 84 -34.33 16.77 -62.49
C PHE A 84 -35.76 16.38 -62.91
N PHE A 85 -36.35 15.39 -62.25
CA PHE A 85 -37.67 14.84 -62.59
C PHE A 85 -38.87 15.68 -62.14
N PHE A 86 -38.73 16.51 -61.10
CA PHE A 86 -39.80 17.38 -60.59
C PHE A 86 -39.41 18.86 -60.69
N PRO A 87 -39.71 19.54 -61.83
CA PRO A 87 -39.36 20.96 -62.01
C PRO A 87 -39.92 21.89 -60.93
N ALA A 88 -41.05 21.54 -60.31
CA ALA A 88 -41.66 22.30 -59.21
C ALA A 88 -40.83 22.29 -57.90
N LEU A 89 -39.88 21.37 -57.74
CA LEU A 89 -38.92 21.35 -56.62
C LEU A 89 -37.66 22.20 -56.88
N ARG A 90 -37.58 22.93 -58.00
CA ARG A 90 -36.49 23.87 -58.28
C ARG A 90 -36.82 25.23 -57.63
N PRO A 91 -36.10 25.67 -56.58
CA PRO A 91 -36.42 26.90 -55.88
C PRO A 91 -36.05 28.11 -56.75
N ALA A 92 -37.06 28.75 -57.35
CA ALA A 92 -36.90 29.95 -58.19
C ALA A 92 -36.34 31.19 -57.46
N ALA A 93 -36.09 31.10 -56.15
CA ALA A 93 -35.65 32.19 -55.29
C ALA A 93 -34.11 32.30 -55.09
N LEU A 94 -33.31 31.31 -55.50
CA LEU A 94 -31.86 31.28 -55.22
C LEU A 94 -30.97 32.16 -56.13
N PHE A 95 -31.54 32.83 -57.14
CA PHE A 95 -30.76 33.63 -58.12
C PHE A 95 -31.25 35.08 -58.29
N ALA A 96 -32.12 35.58 -57.40
CA ALA A 96 -32.79 36.87 -57.57
C ALA A 96 -32.93 37.70 -56.27
N GLY A 97 -31.94 37.67 -55.38
CA GLY A 97 -31.91 38.49 -54.17
C GLY A 97 -30.52 38.65 -53.55
N PRO A 98 -30.26 39.73 -52.79
CA PRO A 98 -28.93 40.07 -52.25
C PRO A 98 -28.56 39.27 -50.98
N PHE A 99 -28.78 37.95 -51.01
CA PHE A 99 -28.42 37.02 -49.93
C PHE A 99 -27.27 36.07 -50.30
N SER A 100 -26.56 36.36 -51.40
CA SER A 100 -25.26 35.76 -51.69
C SER A 100 -24.19 36.29 -50.73
N MET A 101 -23.50 35.39 -50.04
CA MET A 101 -22.34 35.64 -49.16
C MET A 101 -22.60 36.50 -47.91
N THR A 102 -23.43 36.01 -46.96
CA THR A 102 -23.42 36.53 -45.57
C THR A 102 -23.66 35.48 -44.47
N LEU A 103 -23.71 34.18 -44.83
CA LEU A 103 -23.97 33.07 -43.89
C LEU A 103 -22.71 32.30 -43.44
N PHE A 104 -21.52 32.79 -43.80
CA PHE A 104 -20.21 32.29 -43.37
C PHE A 104 -19.36 33.47 -42.88
N GLY A 105 -19.85 34.14 -41.82
CA GLY A 105 -19.51 35.54 -41.52
C GLY A 105 -18.90 35.84 -40.14
N SER A 106 -18.49 34.84 -39.36
CA SER A 106 -17.69 35.03 -38.14
C SER A 106 -17.12 33.70 -37.66
N GLY A 107 -15.80 33.60 -37.51
CA GLY A 107 -15.18 32.43 -36.87
C GLY A 107 -14.79 31.28 -37.80
N GLU A 108 -14.16 31.56 -38.96
CA GLU A 108 -13.03 30.70 -39.34
C GLU A 108 -11.89 30.97 -38.35
N GLU A 109 -11.98 30.30 -37.20
CA GLU A 109 -10.89 30.19 -36.25
C GLU A 109 -9.68 29.60 -36.97
N PHE A 110 -8.50 30.20 -36.79
CA PHE A 110 -7.24 29.67 -37.34
C PHE A 110 -6.88 28.35 -36.65
N GLN A 111 -7.50 27.26 -37.09
CA GLN A 111 -7.16 25.88 -36.73
C GLN A 111 -5.86 25.43 -37.42
N LEU A 112 -4.80 26.21 -37.19
CA LEU A 112 -3.43 25.73 -37.19
C LEU A 112 -3.39 24.54 -36.23
N GLU A 113 -3.20 23.32 -36.75
CA GLU A 113 -3.43 22.09 -35.96
C GLU A 113 -2.57 21.99 -34.68
N THR A 114 -1.48 22.76 -34.64
CA THR A 114 -0.50 22.92 -33.56
C THR A 114 -0.90 23.92 -32.47
N VAL A 115 -1.84 24.83 -32.73
CA VAL A 115 -2.26 25.83 -31.74
C VAL A 115 -3.21 25.21 -30.72
N ARG A 116 -2.94 25.47 -29.44
CA ARG A 116 -3.76 25.07 -28.30
C ARG A 116 -3.87 26.25 -27.34
N TYR A 117 -5.11 26.64 -27.03
CA TYR A 117 -5.39 27.60 -25.98
C TYR A 117 -5.68 26.85 -24.67
N TYR A 118 -5.12 27.33 -23.56
CA TYR A 118 -5.38 26.81 -22.22
C TYR A 118 -5.51 28.00 -21.26
N ASP A 119 -6.70 28.19 -20.70
CA ASP A 119 -6.89 29.08 -19.56
C ASP A 119 -6.71 28.29 -18.26
N LEU A 120 -5.59 28.57 -17.58
CA LEU A 120 -5.19 27.88 -16.36
C LEU A 120 -6.09 28.19 -15.15
N ALA A 121 -6.96 29.21 -15.20
CA ALA A 121 -7.93 29.47 -14.15
C ALA A 121 -8.96 28.32 -14.00
N ASN A 122 -9.21 27.57 -15.07
CA ASN A 122 -10.17 26.46 -15.07
C ASN A 122 -9.63 25.16 -14.45
N VAL A 123 -8.31 25.07 -14.22
CA VAL A 123 -7.63 23.87 -13.65
C VAL A 123 -7.06 24.14 -12.25
N ALA A 124 -7.80 24.89 -11.44
CA ALA A 124 -7.36 25.34 -10.11
C ALA A 124 -7.23 24.22 -9.06
N GLY A 125 -7.91 23.08 -9.26
CA GLY A 125 -8.05 22.00 -8.28
C GLY A 125 -9.07 22.32 -7.18
N THR A 126 -10.19 21.60 -7.13
CA THR A 126 -11.27 21.83 -6.16
C THR A 126 -11.78 20.56 -5.47
N SER A 127 -12.52 20.74 -4.38
CA SER A 127 -13.00 19.68 -3.48
C SER A 127 -13.97 18.66 -4.08
N ARG A 128 -14.31 18.80 -5.36
CA ARG A 128 -15.21 17.91 -6.11
C ARG A 128 -14.71 17.72 -7.54
N GLY A 129 -13.44 17.34 -7.70
CA GLY A 129 -12.82 17.19 -9.02
C GLY A 129 -13.62 16.30 -9.98
N TRP A 130 -14.24 15.24 -9.46
CA TRP A 130 -15.07 14.30 -10.22
C TRP A 130 -16.36 14.95 -10.79
N GLU A 131 -17.01 15.86 -10.05
CA GLU A 131 -18.20 16.61 -10.56
C GLU A 131 -17.82 17.64 -11.63
N ARG A 132 -16.54 17.99 -11.74
CA ARG A 132 -16.01 19.05 -12.60
C ARG A 132 -15.11 18.56 -13.73
N GLU A 133 -15.01 17.25 -13.92
CA GLU A 133 -14.11 16.58 -14.87
C GLU A 133 -12.63 17.00 -14.73
N GLU A 134 -12.19 17.32 -13.51
CA GLU A 134 -10.82 17.75 -13.23
C GLU A 134 -9.82 16.61 -13.49
N ARG A 135 -8.79 16.87 -14.31
CA ARG A 135 -7.76 15.86 -14.63
C ARG A 135 -6.70 15.74 -13.55
N ILE A 136 -6.35 14.48 -13.26
CA ILE A 136 -5.30 14.07 -12.33
C ILE A 136 -4.11 13.55 -13.16
N LEU A 137 -2.91 13.95 -12.80
CA LEU A 137 -1.68 13.27 -13.23
C LEU A 137 -1.20 12.35 -12.11
N LEU A 138 -1.28 11.03 -12.29
CA LEU A 138 -0.72 10.06 -11.35
C LEU A 138 0.75 9.83 -11.69
N CYS A 139 1.66 10.07 -10.74
CA CYS A 139 3.10 9.92 -10.92
C CYS A 139 3.66 8.79 -10.02
N ALA A 140 4.31 7.80 -10.64
CA ALA A 140 5.00 6.71 -9.96
C ALA A 140 6.45 6.57 -10.50
N PRO A 141 7.48 6.94 -9.72
CA PRO A 141 8.87 6.58 -10.04
C PRO A 141 9.09 5.08 -9.77
N LEU A 142 9.82 4.40 -10.64
CA LEU A 142 10.00 2.95 -10.62
C LEU A 142 11.47 2.58 -10.67
N ARG A 143 11.88 1.69 -9.75
CA ARG A 143 13.16 0.99 -9.77
C ARG A 143 13.00 -0.43 -9.23
N ASP A 144 13.44 -1.42 -9.99
CA ASP A 144 13.40 -2.85 -9.60
C ASP A 144 12.02 -3.28 -9.05
N ALA A 145 10.96 -2.75 -9.68
CA ALA A 145 9.60 -2.69 -9.17
C ALA A 145 8.69 -3.85 -9.63
N ALA A 146 9.19 -4.78 -10.45
CA ALA A 146 8.37 -5.85 -11.04
C ALA A 146 7.55 -6.69 -10.04
N PRO A 147 8.01 -6.97 -8.80
CA PRO A 147 7.20 -7.69 -7.81
C PRO A 147 5.90 -6.97 -7.41
N HIS A 148 5.90 -5.64 -7.41
CA HIS A 148 4.81 -4.82 -6.87
C HIS A 148 3.80 -4.38 -7.95
N LEU A 149 4.25 -4.29 -9.21
CA LEU A 149 3.39 -3.86 -10.33
C LEU A 149 2.04 -4.60 -10.43
N PRO A 150 1.91 -5.93 -10.27
CA PRO A 150 0.62 -6.61 -10.36
C PRO A 150 -0.39 -6.12 -9.30
N MET A 151 0.08 -5.90 -8.07
CA MET A 151 -0.73 -5.36 -6.96
C MET A 151 -1.09 -3.89 -7.23
N PHE A 152 -0.13 -3.06 -7.63
CA PHE A 152 -0.38 -1.66 -7.97
C PHE A 152 -1.42 -1.49 -9.10
N PHE A 153 -1.33 -2.32 -10.16
CA PHE A 153 -2.31 -2.35 -11.25
C PHE A 153 -3.67 -2.92 -10.83
N SER A 154 -3.77 -3.68 -9.74
CA SER A 154 -5.06 -4.05 -9.14
C SER A 154 -5.72 -2.84 -8.46
N HIS A 155 -4.94 -2.03 -7.74
CA HIS A 155 -5.43 -0.80 -7.12
C HIS A 155 -5.89 0.22 -8.15
N LEU A 156 -5.12 0.43 -9.24
CA LEU A 156 -5.54 1.31 -10.33
C LEU A 156 -6.92 0.93 -10.89
N ARG A 157 -7.20 -0.37 -11.11
CA ARG A 157 -8.49 -0.82 -11.65
C ARG A 157 -9.67 -0.64 -10.69
N ASN A 158 -9.39 -0.51 -9.39
CA ASN A 158 -10.41 -0.42 -8.34
C ASN A 158 -10.71 1.02 -7.90
N LEU A 159 -10.01 2.04 -8.42
CA LEU A 159 -10.28 3.44 -8.10
C LEU A 159 -11.71 3.84 -8.49
N THR A 160 -12.37 4.67 -7.67
CA THR A 160 -13.70 5.19 -7.99
C THR A 160 -13.68 6.42 -8.91
N TYR A 161 -12.57 7.16 -8.91
CA TYR A 161 -12.41 8.35 -9.74
C TYR A 161 -12.39 7.99 -11.24
N PRO A 162 -13.13 8.69 -12.13
CA PRO A 162 -13.26 8.29 -13.53
C PRO A 162 -11.91 8.14 -14.25
N HIS A 163 -11.56 6.91 -14.63
CA HIS A 163 -10.22 6.58 -15.17
C HIS A 163 -9.84 7.42 -16.39
N ASN A 164 -10.80 7.79 -17.24
CA ASN A 164 -10.60 8.66 -18.40
C ASN A 164 -10.12 10.09 -18.07
N LEU A 165 -10.15 10.49 -16.79
CA LEU A 165 -9.62 11.74 -16.24
C LEU A 165 -8.27 11.56 -15.52
N ILE A 166 -7.85 10.31 -15.27
CA ILE A 166 -6.56 9.98 -14.69
C ILE A 166 -5.58 9.72 -15.82
N ASP A 167 -4.64 10.64 -16.00
CA ASP A 167 -3.48 10.45 -16.86
C ASP A 167 -2.37 9.79 -16.02
N LEU A 168 -1.68 8.77 -16.55
CA LEU A 168 -0.64 8.02 -15.82
C LEU A 168 0.76 8.42 -16.30
N ALA A 169 1.71 8.58 -15.39
CA ALA A 169 3.10 8.86 -15.71
C ALA A 169 4.07 8.02 -14.86
N PHE A 170 4.92 7.28 -15.55
CA PHE A 170 5.94 6.41 -14.96
C PHE A 170 7.34 6.86 -15.38
N LEU A 171 8.30 6.83 -14.46
CA LEU A 171 9.73 6.92 -14.80
C LEU A 171 10.44 5.66 -14.31
N VAL A 172 10.96 4.86 -15.24
CA VAL A 172 11.83 3.70 -14.94
C VAL A 172 13.29 4.17 -15.01
N GLY A 173 14.08 3.92 -13.96
CA GLY A 173 15.47 4.35 -13.91
C GLY A 173 16.35 3.49 -12.99
N ASP A 174 17.60 3.28 -13.39
CA ASP A 174 18.62 2.49 -12.68
C ASP A 174 18.15 1.09 -12.25
N SER A 175 17.23 0.50 -13.04
CA SER A 175 16.61 -0.83 -12.86
C SER A 175 17.40 -1.94 -13.55
N LYS A 176 17.24 -3.17 -13.06
CA LYS A 176 17.98 -4.38 -13.49
C LYS A 176 17.07 -5.59 -13.72
N ASP A 177 15.83 -5.52 -13.25
CA ASP A 177 14.80 -6.56 -13.42
C ASP A 177 14.02 -6.39 -14.75
N ASN A 178 12.86 -7.04 -14.86
CA ASN A 178 11.95 -6.94 -16.00
C ASN A 178 10.86 -5.84 -15.85
N THR A 179 11.02 -4.86 -14.96
CA THR A 179 10.04 -3.78 -14.67
C THR A 179 9.46 -3.18 -15.95
N LEU A 180 10.32 -2.75 -16.88
CA LEU A 180 9.87 -2.05 -18.10
C LEU A 180 9.00 -2.95 -18.98
N THR A 181 9.33 -4.24 -19.11
CA THR A 181 8.56 -5.20 -19.90
C THR A 181 7.23 -5.55 -19.22
N LEU A 182 7.24 -5.79 -17.90
CA LEU A 182 6.01 -6.10 -17.17
C LEU A 182 5.04 -4.90 -17.16
N LEU A 183 5.57 -3.68 -16.98
CA LEU A 183 4.82 -2.43 -17.13
C LEU A 183 4.26 -2.30 -18.55
N SER A 184 5.04 -2.63 -19.59
CA SER A 184 4.63 -2.57 -21.00
C SER A 184 3.38 -3.41 -21.29
N ASP A 185 3.23 -4.55 -20.62
CA ASP A 185 2.14 -5.49 -20.85
C ASP A 185 0.95 -5.20 -19.94
N LEU A 186 1.18 -4.91 -18.65
CA LEU A 186 0.11 -4.47 -17.73
C LEU A 186 -0.60 -3.19 -18.20
N LEU A 187 0.11 -2.24 -18.82
CA LEU A 187 -0.49 -1.05 -19.44
C LEU A 187 -1.32 -1.39 -20.69
N ALA A 188 -0.92 -2.40 -21.46
CA ALA A 188 -1.68 -2.84 -22.63
C ALA A 188 -2.99 -3.52 -22.22
N ASP A 189 -2.96 -4.34 -21.17
CA ASP A 189 -4.16 -4.96 -20.58
C ASP A 189 -5.08 -3.90 -19.96
N LEU A 190 -4.53 -2.93 -19.22
CA LEU A 190 -5.29 -1.81 -18.63
C LEU A 190 -5.99 -0.95 -19.69
N GLN A 191 -5.39 -0.79 -20.87
CA GLN A 191 -5.97 -0.08 -22.03
C GLN A 191 -6.85 -0.96 -22.93
N THR A 192 -7.00 -2.25 -22.62
CA THR A 192 -7.88 -3.20 -23.33
C THR A 192 -9.19 -3.46 -22.55
N ALA A 193 -9.52 -2.62 -21.57
CA ALA A 193 -10.75 -2.69 -20.79
C ALA A 193 -12.03 -2.68 -21.66
N GLU A 194 -13.02 -3.50 -21.28
CA GLU A 194 -14.23 -3.74 -22.09
C GLU A 194 -15.14 -2.51 -22.23
N ASP A 195 -15.26 -1.68 -21.19
CA ASP A 195 -15.85 -0.34 -21.28
C ASP A 195 -14.75 0.70 -21.54
N PRO A 196 -14.79 1.44 -22.67
CA PRO A 196 -13.87 2.54 -22.95
C PRO A 196 -13.83 3.67 -21.89
N LYS A 197 -14.79 3.75 -20.97
CA LYS A 197 -14.74 4.65 -19.79
C LYS A 197 -13.72 4.21 -18.73
N ASN A 198 -13.50 2.91 -18.62
CA ASN A 198 -12.59 2.32 -17.63
C ASN A 198 -11.13 2.34 -18.11
N ALA A 199 -10.89 2.70 -19.38
CA ALA A 199 -9.56 2.99 -19.89
C ALA A 199 -9.04 4.31 -19.30
N PHE A 200 -7.77 4.29 -18.90
CA PHE A 200 -7.07 5.48 -18.40
C PHE A 200 -6.83 6.52 -19.50
N GLY A 201 -6.54 7.76 -19.10
CA GLY A 201 -6.26 8.88 -19.99
C GLY A 201 -4.93 8.79 -20.74
N GLU A 202 -4.17 9.88 -20.77
CA GLU A 202 -2.86 9.88 -21.43
C GLU A 202 -1.83 9.15 -20.55
N ILE A 203 -1.21 8.10 -21.09
CA ILE A 203 -0.17 7.31 -20.42
C ILE A 203 1.21 7.74 -20.95
N SER A 204 2.13 8.05 -20.05
CA SER A 204 3.52 8.38 -20.32
C SER A 204 4.45 7.40 -19.59
N VAL A 205 5.34 6.73 -20.33
CA VAL A 205 6.43 5.92 -19.76
C VAL A 205 7.75 6.55 -20.19
N ILE A 206 8.58 6.89 -19.23
CA ILE A 206 9.87 7.56 -19.41
C ILE A 206 10.96 6.60 -18.90
N GLU A 207 11.95 6.32 -19.73
CA GLU A 207 13.13 5.54 -19.34
C GLU A 207 14.30 6.51 -19.13
N LYS A 208 14.84 6.60 -17.91
CA LYS A 208 16.00 7.43 -17.59
C LYS A 208 16.77 6.96 -16.36
N ASP A 209 18.01 6.57 -16.59
CA ASP A 209 19.00 6.35 -15.52
C ASP A 209 19.56 7.67 -14.96
N PHE A 210 19.99 7.61 -13.70
CA PHE A 210 20.73 8.66 -12.99
C PHE A 210 22.16 8.22 -12.65
N GLY A 211 22.52 6.96 -12.90
CA GLY A 211 23.88 6.44 -12.71
C GLY A 211 24.18 6.10 -11.26
N GLN A 212 23.19 5.68 -10.48
CA GLN A 212 23.37 5.36 -9.07
C GLN A 212 24.25 4.10 -8.89
N THR A 213 25.53 4.31 -8.59
CA THR A 213 26.47 3.25 -8.21
C THR A 213 26.08 2.65 -6.86
N VAL A 214 25.32 1.56 -6.90
CA VAL A 214 24.95 0.77 -5.72
C VAL A 214 26.20 0.05 -5.19
N ASN A 215 26.87 0.67 -4.23
CA ASN A 215 27.89 0.02 -3.42
C ASN A 215 27.27 -1.18 -2.69
N GLN A 216 27.98 -2.31 -2.64
CA GLN A 216 27.35 -3.59 -2.34
C GLN A 216 27.02 -3.78 -0.86
N ASP A 217 27.78 -3.18 0.08
CA ASP A 217 27.50 -3.28 1.51
C ASP A 217 26.17 -2.65 1.90
N VAL A 218 25.28 -3.44 2.51
CA VAL A 218 23.98 -3.00 3.02
C VAL A 218 24.18 -1.95 4.12
N GLU A 219 25.12 -2.19 5.04
CA GLU A 219 25.48 -1.26 6.12
C GLU A 219 25.90 0.12 5.59
N SER A 220 26.59 0.17 4.44
CA SER A 220 26.97 1.44 3.78
C SER A 220 25.76 2.21 3.22
N ARG A 221 24.71 1.51 2.78
CA ARG A 221 23.48 2.14 2.23
C ARG A 221 22.58 2.72 3.31
N HIS A 222 22.64 2.17 4.53
CA HIS A 222 21.91 2.65 5.71
C HIS A 222 22.75 3.60 6.58
N GLY A 223 24.00 3.91 6.22
CA GLY A 223 24.75 4.96 6.91
C GLY A 223 24.15 6.34 6.62
N PHE A 224 23.93 7.15 7.66
CA PHE A 224 23.34 8.50 7.58
C PHE A 224 23.88 9.35 6.42
N ALA A 225 25.21 9.37 6.22
CA ALA A 225 25.87 10.13 5.16
C ALA A 225 25.50 9.71 3.72
N ALA A 226 25.08 8.46 3.50
CA ALA A 226 24.66 7.97 2.18
C ALA A 226 23.21 8.37 1.83
N GLN A 227 22.35 8.49 2.84
CA GLN A 227 20.92 8.76 2.66
C GLN A 227 20.69 10.11 1.95
N ALA A 228 21.40 11.16 2.37
CA ALA A 228 21.30 12.49 1.77
C ALA A 228 21.53 12.48 0.24
N SER A 229 22.47 11.67 -0.24
CA SER A 229 22.74 11.48 -1.67
C SER A 229 21.58 10.75 -2.37
N ARG A 230 21.05 9.67 -1.75
CA ARG A 230 19.86 8.96 -2.23
C ARG A 230 18.67 9.91 -2.38
N ARG A 231 18.34 10.73 -1.37
CA ARG A 231 17.24 11.72 -1.45
C ARG A 231 17.45 12.74 -2.56
N LYS A 232 18.63 13.38 -2.63
CA LYS A 232 18.97 14.34 -3.69
C LYS A 232 18.80 13.74 -5.09
N SER A 233 19.07 12.44 -5.29
CA SER A 233 18.86 11.74 -6.57
C SER A 233 17.42 11.26 -6.81
N MET A 234 16.68 10.77 -5.80
CA MET A 234 15.25 10.45 -5.93
C MET A 234 14.44 11.71 -6.28
N ALA A 235 14.82 12.87 -5.73
CA ALA A 235 14.25 14.17 -6.09
C ALA A 235 14.46 14.51 -7.57
N GLN A 236 15.61 14.17 -8.15
CA GLN A 236 15.83 14.31 -9.60
C GLN A 236 14.85 13.44 -10.38
N ALA A 237 14.68 12.17 -10.02
CA ALA A 237 13.72 11.27 -10.67
C ALA A 237 12.28 11.82 -10.62
N ARG A 238 11.80 12.23 -9.45
CA ARG A 238 10.46 12.86 -9.31
C ARG A 238 10.35 14.15 -10.16
N ASN A 239 11.37 15.01 -10.20
CA ASN A 239 11.35 16.22 -11.02
C ASN A 239 11.38 15.95 -12.53
N TRP A 240 12.16 14.98 -13.01
CA TRP A 240 12.19 14.60 -14.43
C TRP A 240 10.86 14.01 -14.89
N LEU A 241 10.23 13.16 -14.07
CA LEU A 241 8.90 12.61 -14.32
C LEU A 241 7.84 13.73 -14.41
N LEU A 242 7.82 14.62 -13.42
CA LEU A 242 6.87 15.74 -13.35
C LEU A 242 7.00 16.70 -14.53
N SER A 243 8.22 17.16 -14.82
CA SER A 243 8.48 18.17 -15.86
C SER A 243 8.22 17.66 -17.28
N ALA A 244 8.35 16.36 -17.52
CA ALA A 244 7.99 15.74 -18.80
C ALA A 244 6.47 15.49 -18.95
N ALA A 245 5.74 15.25 -17.86
CA ALA A 245 4.34 14.81 -17.92
C ALA A 245 3.29 15.90 -17.57
N LEU A 246 3.66 17.00 -16.92
CA LEU A 246 2.71 18.03 -16.44
C LEU A 246 2.12 18.92 -17.55
N ARG A 247 1.12 18.40 -18.28
CA ARG A 247 0.32 19.16 -19.26
C ARG A 247 -0.48 20.31 -18.61
N PRO A 248 -0.86 21.35 -19.39
CA PRO A 248 -1.73 22.46 -18.92
C PRO A 248 -3.14 22.05 -18.44
N THR A 249 -3.60 20.86 -18.79
CA THR A 249 -4.95 20.35 -18.46
C THR A 249 -5.08 19.75 -17.06
N HIS A 250 -3.98 19.42 -16.39
CA HIS A 250 -4.01 18.85 -15.04
C HIS A 250 -4.42 19.89 -14.00
N SER A 251 -5.38 19.52 -13.15
CA SER A 251 -5.78 20.25 -11.94
C SER A 251 -5.11 19.70 -10.69
N TRP A 252 -4.77 18.41 -10.70
CA TRP A 252 -4.13 17.69 -9.60
C TRP A 252 -2.95 16.86 -10.09
N VAL A 253 -1.99 16.61 -9.19
CA VAL A 253 -0.93 15.61 -9.33
C VAL A 253 -1.00 14.71 -8.11
N TYR A 254 -1.00 13.40 -8.33
CA TYR A 254 -1.04 12.38 -7.28
C TYR A 254 0.23 11.53 -7.35
N TRP A 255 1.13 11.70 -6.38
CA TRP A 255 2.31 10.86 -6.23
C TRP A 255 1.92 9.61 -5.48
N ARG A 256 2.28 8.45 -6.02
CA ARG A 256 1.99 7.17 -5.39
C ARG A 256 3.13 6.19 -5.66
N ASP A 257 3.77 5.74 -4.59
CA ASP A 257 4.77 4.68 -4.65
C ASP A 257 4.03 3.31 -4.82
N VAL A 258 4.67 2.32 -5.45
CA VAL A 258 4.00 1.12 -6.02
C VAL A 258 3.87 -0.06 -5.06
N ASP A 259 4.52 0.05 -3.93
CA ASP A 259 4.67 -0.88 -2.81
C ASP A 259 3.54 -0.75 -1.75
N VAL A 260 2.56 0.13 -1.98
CA VAL A 260 1.44 0.33 -1.05
C VAL A 260 0.37 -0.75 -1.18
N GLU A 261 0.47 -1.75 -0.29
CA GLU A 261 -0.35 -2.96 -0.16
C GLU A 261 -1.87 -2.74 -0.06
N THR A 262 -2.36 -1.72 0.67
CA THR A 262 -3.78 -1.33 0.59
C THR A 262 -4.02 0.18 0.77
N ALA A 263 -5.11 0.67 0.16
CA ALA A 263 -5.70 1.98 0.41
C ALA A 263 -7.19 1.97 0.02
N PRO A 264 -8.02 2.90 0.55
CA PRO A 264 -9.41 3.05 0.10
C PRO A 264 -9.51 3.37 -1.38
N PHE A 265 -10.49 2.80 -2.06
CA PHE A 265 -10.75 2.98 -3.50
C PHE A 265 -11.12 4.43 -3.86
N THR A 266 -11.66 5.16 -2.88
CA THR A 266 -12.08 6.57 -2.92
C THR A 266 -10.96 7.56 -2.57
N ILE A 267 -9.70 7.12 -2.42
CA ILE A 267 -8.59 7.95 -1.91
C ILE A 267 -8.35 9.26 -2.67
N LEU A 268 -8.69 9.35 -3.95
CA LEU A 268 -8.54 10.58 -4.71
C LEU A 268 -9.61 11.60 -4.28
N GLU A 269 -10.87 11.18 -4.23
CA GLU A 269 -12.01 11.95 -3.74
C GLU A 269 -11.88 12.32 -2.26
N ASP A 270 -11.47 11.36 -1.43
CA ASP A 270 -11.31 11.49 0.02
C ASP A 270 -10.18 12.45 0.40
N LEU A 271 -9.14 12.57 -0.42
CA LEU A 271 -8.10 13.59 -0.24
C LEU A 271 -8.51 14.93 -0.89
N MET A 272 -9.18 14.91 -2.05
CA MET A 272 -9.63 16.14 -2.74
C MET A 272 -10.58 16.98 -1.89
N ARG A 273 -11.55 16.35 -1.21
CA ARG A 273 -12.63 17.04 -0.47
C ARG A 273 -12.13 18.08 0.55
N HIS A 274 -10.97 17.85 1.17
CA HIS A 274 -10.29 18.77 2.10
C HIS A 274 -9.82 20.08 1.44
N ASN A 275 -9.80 20.13 0.10
CA ASN A 275 -9.51 21.31 -0.72
C ASN A 275 -8.10 21.93 -0.53
N LYS A 276 -7.17 21.22 0.13
CA LYS A 276 -5.82 21.70 0.41
C LYS A 276 -4.94 21.73 -0.83
N ASP A 277 -3.91 22.55 -0.79
CA ASP A 277 -2.91 22.66 -1.86
C ASP A 277 -1.99 21.43 -1.93
N ILE A 278 -1.60 20.88 -0.76
CA ILE A 278 -0.94 19.58 -0.58
C ILE A 278 -1.61 18.85 0.58
N ILE A 279 -1.91 17.56 0.40
CA ILE A 279 -2.41 16.68 1.46
C ILE A 279 -1.80 15.27 1.37
N VAL A 280 -1.52 14.67 2.54
CA VAL A 280 -1.08 13.26 2.68
C VAL A 280 -1.95 12.48 3.67
N PRO A 281 -2.19 11.18 3.44
CA PRO A 281 -2.73 10.26 4.44
C PRO A 281 -1.64 9.85 5.45
N ASN A 282 -2.05 9.19 6.54
CA ASN A 282 -1.11 8.48 7.39
C ASN A 282 -0.67 7.15 6.73
N VAL A 283 0.58 6.72 6.95
CA VAL A 283 1.16 5.53 6.31
C VAL A 283 1.74 4.59 7.37
N TRP A 284 1.13 3.42 7.45
CA TRP A 284 1.52 2.33 8.34
C TRP A 284 1.93 1.11 7.51
N ARG A 285 2.52 0.10 8.15
CA ARG A 285 2.73 -1.23 7.57
C ARG A 285 2.12 -2.30 8.48
N PRO A 286 1.55 -3.39 7.94
CA PRO A 286 1.31 -4.57 8.73
C PRO A 286 2.65 -5.16 9.15
N LEU A 287 2.64 -5.93 10.23
CA LEU A 287 3.75 -6.78 10.65
C LEU A 287 3.20 -8.16 11.02
N PRO A 288 4.03 -9.21 11.04
CA PRO A 288 3.66 -10.47 11.67
C PRO A 288 3.31 -10.30 13.14
N ASP A 289 2.46 -11.18 13.69
CA ASP A 289 2.02 -11.13 15.09
C ASP A 289 3.19 -11.09 16.09
N TRP A 290 4.28 -11.80 15.79
CA TRP A 290 5.48 -11.85 16.64
C TRP A 290 6.30 -10.54 16.67
N LEU A 291 6.05 -9.62 15.74
CA LEU A 291 6.59 -8.25 15.74
C LEU A 291 5.57 -7.20 16.21
N GLY A 292 4.35 -7.60 16.58
CA GLY A 292 3.31 -6.70 17.10
C GLY A 292 2.20 -6.31 16.12
N GLY A 293 2.09 -6.96 14.96
CA GLY A 293 0.92 -6.86 14.06
C GLY A 293 0.82 -5.61 13.17
N GLU A 294 1.19 -4.42 13.66
CA GLU A 294 1.18 -3.18 12.89
C GLU A 294 2.26 -2.19 13.38
N GLN A 295 2.76 -1.33 12.48
CA GLN A 295 3.74 -0.30 12.83
C GLN A 295 3.61 0.96 11.94
N PRO A 296 3.82 2.18 12.48
CA PRO A 296 4.03 3.38 11.68
C PRO A 296 5.20 3.20 10.69
N TYR A 297 5.03 3.66 9.45
CA TYR A 297 6.01 3.48 8.36
C TYR A 297 6.63 4.80 7.89
N ASP A 298 5.82 5.76 7.41
CA ASP A 298 6.34 6.99 6.80
C ASP A 298 6.60 8.08 7.85
N LEU A 299 7.82 8.06 8.42
CA LEU A 299 8.28 9.08 9.38
C LEU A 299 8.59 10.44 8.74
N ASN A 300 8.49 10.60 7.41
CA ASN A 300 8.86 11.83 6.70
C ASN A 300 7.72 12.86 6.64
N SER A 301 6.51 12.49 7.10
CA SER A 301 5.40 13.42 7.33
C SER A 301 5.43 13.89 8.79
N TRP A 302 5.77 15.15 9.03
CA TRP A 302 6.00 15.69 10.38
C TRP A 302 5.76 17.20 10.45
N GLN A 303 5.40 17.72 11.62
CA GLN A 303 5.39 19.17 11.91
C GLN A 303 6.72 19.59 12.55
N GLU A 304 7.17 20.81 12.25
CA GLU A 304 8.50 21.32 12.64
C GLU A 304 8.61 21.54 14.16
N SER A 305 9.82 21.42 14.72
CA SER A 305 10.10 21.62 16.15
C SER A 305 11.20 22.67 16.40
N GLU A 306 11.14 23.35 17.55
CA GLU A 306 12.18 24.31 17.96
C GLU A 306 13.57 23.66 18.09
N THR A 307 13.62 22.39 18.51
CA THR A 307 14.86 21.60 18.62
C THR A 307 15.44 21.24 17.26
N ALA A 308 14.61 20.90 16.27
CA ALA A 308 15.08 20.61 14.91
C ALA A 308 15.53 21.88 14.17
N LEU A 309 14.87 23.02 14.42
CA LEU A 309 15.34 24.33 13.93
C LEU A 309 16.69 24.72 14.55
N ALA A 310 16.83 24.62 15.88
CA ALA A 310 18.09 24.91 16.57
C ALA A 310 19.22 23.96 16.13
N LEU A 311 18.91 22.68 15.82
CA LEU A 311 19.85 21.75 15.20
C LEU A 311 20.22 22.19 13.79
N ALA A 312 19.24 22.53 12.95
CA ALA A 312 19.46 22.95 11.56
C ALA A 312 20.40 24.16 11.45
N ASP A 313 20.30 25.13 12.37
CA ASP A 313 21.19 26.30 12.44
C ASP A 313 22.66 25.95 12.75
N THR A 314 22.95 24.75 13.30
CA THR A 314 24.33 24.29 13.56
C THR A 314 24.99 23.53 12.41
N LEU A 315 24.23 23.15 11.37
CA LEU A 315 24.71 22.30 10.29
C LEU A 315 25.22 23.11 9.08
N ASP A 316 26.15 22.55 8.31
CA ASP A 316 26.62 23.11 7.04
C ASP A 316 25.49 23.29 6.01
N GLU A 317 25.63 24.23 5.07
CA GLU A 317 24.59 24.57 4.08
C GLU A 317 24.07 23.35 3.31
N ASP A 318 24.99 22.51 2.82
CA ASP A 318 24.70 21.31 2.01
C ASP A 318 24.17 20.10 2.79
N ALA A 319 24.20 20.15 4.13
CA ALA A 319 23.78 19.07 5.01
C ALA A 319 22.27 18.83 4.92
N VAL A 320 21.87 17.56 5.03
CA VAL A 320 20.47 17.14 5.02
C VAL A 320 20.16 16.42 6.33
N ILE A 321 19.16 16.90 7.06
CA ILE A 321 18.52 16.22 8.18
C ILE A 321 17.65 15.10 7.61
N VAL A 322 17.64 13.96 8.30
CA VAL A 322 16.94 12.76 7.89
C VAL A 322 16.26 12.16 9.10
N GLU A 323 14.93 11.99 9.05
CA GLU A 323 14.20 11.35 10.14
C GLU A 323 14.48 9.84 10.26
N GLY A 324 14.32 9.33 11.48
CA GLY A 324 14.57 7.92 11.82
C GLY A 324 16.03 7.58 12.15
N TYR A 325 16.94 8.56 12.16
CA TYR A 325 18.36 8.38 12.49
C TYR A 325 18.70 8.86 13.90
N ALA A 326 19.43 8.05 14.66
CA ALA A 326 19.79 8.33 16.04
C ALA A 326 20.81 9.48 16.18
N GLU A 327 21.52 9.79 15.10
CA GLU A 327 22.49 10.86 14.99
C GLU A 327 21.88 12.25 15.23
N TYR A 328 20.62 12.47 14.84
CA TYR A 328 19.91 13.75 14.96
C TYR A 328 18.60 13.60 15.75
N ALA A 329 18.63 13.98 17.03
CA ALA A 329 17.44 14.04 17.88
C ALA A 329 16.58 15.28 17.56
N THR A 330 15.75 15.18 16.51
CA THR A 330 14.89 16.27 16.01
C THR A 330 13.71 16.59 16.93
N TRP A 331 13.15 15.58 17.61
CA TRP A 331 11.95 15.67 18.46
C TRP A 331 10.72 16.23 17.73
N ARG A 332 10.60 15.95 16.43
CA ARG A 332 9.43 16.35 15.63
C ARG A 332 8.22 15.45 15.91
N PRO A 333 6.99 15.98 16.04
CA PRO A 333 5.79 15.16 15.98
C PRO A 333 5.56 14.64 14.55
N HIS A 334 5.85 13.36 14.33
CA HIS A 334 5.57 12.67 13.08
C HIS A 334 4.09 12.25 13.01
N LEU A 335 3.45 12.46 11.85
CA LEU A 335 2.07 12.07 11.57
C LEU A 335 1.82 10.58 11.88
N ALA A 336 2.82 9.74 11.60
CA ALA A 336 2.80 8.30 11.82
C ALA A 336 2.41 7.90 13.25
N TYR A 337 2.92 8.58 14.28
CA TYR A 337 2.64 8.28 15.69
C TYR A 337 1.32 8.87 16.22
N LEU A 338 0.58 9.62 15.40
CA LEU A 338 -0.65 10.32 15.80
C LEU A 338 -1.93 9.58 15.40
N ARG A 339 -1.83 8.33 14.93
CA ARG A 339 -3.00 7.49 14.60
C ARG A 339 -3.72 7.00 15.85
N ASP A 340 -4.99 7.39 15.99
CA ASP A 340 -6.00 6.69 16.77
C ASP A 340 -6.86 5.87 15.79
N PRO A 341 -6.96 4.53 15.90
CA PRO A 341 -7.85 3.70 15.09
C PRO A 341 -9.35 4.04 15.21
N TYR A 342 -9.75 4.78 16.24
CA TYR A 342 -11.12 5.28 16.47
C TYR A 342 -11.24 6.80 16.25
N GLY A 343 -10.16 7.46 15.83
CA GLY A 343 -10.13 8.88 15.53
C GLY A 343 -10.87 9.24 14.24
N ASP A 344 -11.25 10.51 14.11
CA ASP A 344 -11.94 11.03 12.93
C ASP A 344 -11.02 11.02 11.68
N PRO A 345 -11.33 10.25 10.62
CA PRO A 345 -10.52 10.26 9.39
C PRO A 345 -10.51 11.62 8.69
N ASP A 346 -11.46 12.52 9.00
CA ASP A 346 -11.53 13.87 8.47
C ASP A 346 -10.64 14.86 9.25
N MET A 347 -10.00 14.44 10.35
CA MET A 347 -9.12 15.28 11.15
C MET A 347 -7.92 15.77 10.32
N GLU A 348 -7.69 17.08 10.33
CA GLU A 348 -6.59 17.74 9.62
C GLU A 348 -5.50 18.21 10.59
N MET A 349 -4.24 18.00 10.20
CA MET A 349 -3.06 18.54 10.91
C MET A 349 -2.18 19.31 9.92
N GLU A 350 -1.77 20.53 10.26
CA GLU A 350 -0.72 21.22 9.49
C GLU A 350 0.65 20.58 9.74
N ILE A 351 1.38 20.30 8.67
CA ILE A 351 2.71 19.67 8.70
C ILE A 351 3.74 20.54 7.96
N ASP A 352 5.01 20.15 8.01
CA ASP A 352 6.17 20.87 7.45
C ASP A 352 7.00 19.95 6.54
N GLY A 353 7.29 18.74 7.01
CA GLY A 353 7.76 17.62 6.19
C GLY A 353 6.60 16.87 5.55
N VAL A 354 6.81 16.35 4.35
CA VAL A 354 5.84 15.58 3.56
C VAL A 354 6.48 14.25 3.16
N GLY A 355 5.77 13.15 3.40
CA GLY A 355 6.15 11.80 3.01
C GLY A 355 5.94 11.49 1.53
N GLY A 356 6.76 10.60 0.97
CA GLY A 356 6.79 10.32 -0.47
C GLY A 356 5.71 9.38 -0.98
N VAL A 357 5.17 8.54 -0.08
CA VAL A 357 4.41 7.33 -0.43
C VAL A 357 3.09 7.63 -1.14
N SER A 358 2.40 8.70 -0.76
CA SER A 358 1.04 9.01 -1.25
C SER A 358 0.69 10.49 -1.09
N ILE A 359 1.06 11.36 -2.05
CA ILE A 359 0.83 12.81 -1.98
C ILE A 359 -0.22 13.23 -3.01
N LEU A 360 -1.34 13.81 -2.58
CA LEU A 360 -2.21 14.57 -3.49
C LEU A 360 -1.86 16.06 -3.39
N ALA A 361 -1.57 16.69 -4.52
CA ALA A 361 -1.24 18.11 -4.57
C ALA A 361 -1.87 18.79 -5.80
N LYS A 362 -2.31 20.04 -5.64
CA LYS A 362 -2.90 20.81 -6.74
C LYS A 362 -1.84 21.18 -7.77
N ALA A 363 -2.13 21.02 -9.06
CA ALA A 363 -1.18 21.27 -10.14
C ALA A 363 -0.61 22.71 -10.14
N LYS A 364 -1.38 23.69 -9.63
CA LYS A 364 -0.93 25.07 -9.44
C LYS A 364 0.32 25.21 -8.55
N VAL A 365 0.53 24.30 -7.60
CA VAL A 365 1.67 24.29 -6.66
C VAL A 365 2.97 24.13 -7.45
N PHE A 366 3.02 23.08 -8.28
CA PHE A 366 4.15 22.81 -9.18
C PHE A 366 4.31 23.89 -10.26
N ARG A 367 3.20 24.37 -10.84
CA ARG A 367 3.23 25.49 -11.83
C ARG A 367 3.78 26.81 -11.24
N SER A 368 3.74 26.97 -9.92
CA SER A 368 4.27 28.14 -9.22
C SER A 368 5.77 28.05 -8.91
N GLY A 369 6.41 26.89 -9.10
CA GLY A 369 7.86 26.66 -8.88
C GLY A 369 8.20 25.72 -7.72
N VAL A 370 7.20 25.26 -6.95
CA VAL A 370 7.42 24.24 -5.91
C VAL A 370 7.78 22.91 -6.58
N HIS A 371 8.85 22.27 -6.13
CA HIS A 371 9.37 21.02 -6.68
C HIS A 371 10.11 20.22 -5.60
N PHE A 372 10.60 19.03 -5.92
CA PHE A 372 11.37 18.19 -4.98
C PHE A 372 12.84 18.65 -4.97
N PRO A 373 13.40 19.20 -3.88
CA PRO A 373 14.76 19.74 -3.93
C PRO A 373 15.80 18.63 -4.12
N ALA A 374 16.54 18.71 -5.23
CA ALA A 374 17.70 17.84 -5.53
C ALA A 374 19.00 18.33 -4.88
N PHE A 375 18.88 19.23 -3.90
CA PHE A 375 19.91 19.96 -3.17
C PHE A 375 19.39 20.20 -1.75
N SER A 376 20.22 20.76 -0.85
CA SER A 376 19.75 21.13 0.50
C SER A 376 18.85 22.36 0.44
N PHE A 377 17.58 22.20 0.81
CA PHE A 377 16.64 23.29 1.03
C PHE A 377 16.22 23.30 2.50
N GLU A 378 16.67 24.29 3.27
CA GLU A 378 16.47 24.38 4.73
C GLU A 378 16.86 23.09 5.48
N LYS A 379 17.99 22.49 5.07
CA LYS A 379 18.51 21.18 5.51
C LYS A 379 17.65 19.96 5.14
N HIS A 380 16.77 20.06 4.15
CA HIS A 380 15.94 18.94 3.69
C HIS A 380 16.08 18.77 2.17
N ALA A 381 15.70 17.60 1.67
CA ALA A 381 15.70 17.27 0.25
C ALA A 381 14.41 16.53 -0.13
N GLU A 382 14.23 16.25 -1.42
CA GLU A 382 13.11 15.45 -1.92
C GLU A 382 11.73 15.88 -1.41
N THR A 383 10.97 14.99 -0.74
CA THR A 383 9.56 15.23 -0.34
C THR A 383 9.45 16.12 0.88
N GLU A 384 10.39 16.00 1.83
CA GLU A 384 10.48 16.87 3.01
C GLU A 384 10.87 18.30 2.61
N GLY A 385 11.81 18.44 1.67
CA GLY A 385 12.16 19.73 1.07
C GLY A 385 11.01 20.33 0.25
N PHE A 386 10.20 19.50 -0.43
CA PHE A 386 9.00 19.92 -1.14
C PHE A 386 7.93 20.48 -0.19
N GLY A 387 7.69 19.81 0.96
CA GLY A 387 6.80 20.30 2.02
C GLY A 387 7.20 21.67 2.54
N LYS A 388 8.47 21.82 2.98
CA LYS A 388 9.02 23.11 3.41
C LYS A 388 8.89 24.19 2.33
N MET A 389 9.27 23.88 1.08
CA MET A 389 9.22 24.83 -0.03
C MET A 389 7.79 25.32 -0.30
N ALA A 390 6.80 24.42 -0.27
CA ALA A 390 5.40 24.78 -0.44
C ALA A 390 4.91 25.71 0.67
N LYS A 391 5.22 25.40 1.93
CA LYS A 391 4.83 26.20 3.09
C LYS A 391 5.49 27.59 3.10
N ARG A 392 6.76 27.69 2.69
CA ARG A 392 7.46 28.98 2.47
C ARG A 392 6.86 29.80 1.34
N MET A 393 6.26 29.16 0.33
CA MET A 393 5.53 29.82 -0.75
C MET A 393 4.05 30.11 -0.41
N GLY A 394 3.61 29.84 0.83
CA GLY A 394 2.26 30.16 1.32
C GLY A 394 1.17 29.17 0.92
N PHE A 395 1.52 27.97 0.44
CA PHE A 395 0.57 26.90 0.18
C PHE A 395 0.25 26.11 1.46
N SER A 396 -0.99 25.63 1.59
CA SER A 396 -1.38 24.79 2.73
C SER A 396 -0.78 23.38 2.61
N VAL A 397 -0.10 22.89 3.65
CA VAL A 397 0.48 21.54 3.71
C VAL A 397 -0.14 20.78 4.89
N VAL A 398 -0.90 19.72 4.60
CA VAL A 398 -1.74 19.03 5.59
C VAL A 398 -1.48 17.52 5.59
N GLY A 399 -1.50 16.91 6.77
CA GLY A 399 -1.60 15.46 6.95
C GLY A 399 -2.92 15.08 7.62
N LEU A 400 -3.43 13.90 7.28
CA LEU A 400 -4.57 13.28 7.97
C LEU A 400 -4.05 12.18 8.91
N PRO A 401 -4.00 12.38 10.25
CA PRO A 401 -3.37 11.43 11.16
C PRO A 401 -4.15 10.11 11.33
N HIS A 402 -5.44 10.07 10.97
CA HIS A 402 -6.31 8.92 11.20
C HIS A 402 -6.69 8.20 9.90
N TYR A 403 -6.83 8.92 8.78
CA TYR A 403 -6.99 8.32 7.45
C TYR A 403 -5.71 7.57 7.07
N THR A 404 -5.75 6.24 7.11
CA THR A 404 -4.55 5.38 7.06
C THR A 404 -4.48 4.57 5.75
N ILE A 405 -3.30 4.51 5.14
CA ILE A 405 -2.94 3.57 4.08
C ILE A 405 -1.81 2.64 4.52
N TRP A 406 -1.69 1.49 3.85
CA TRP A 406 -0.81 0.40 4.28
C TRP A 406 0.26 0.11 3.24
N HIS A 407 1.52 0.33 3.61
CA HIS A 407 2.70 -0.06 2.86
C HIS A 407 2.98 -1.56 3.06
N LEU A 408 3.43 -2.25 2.01
CA LEU A 408 3.80 -3.67 2.09
C LEU A 408 4.88 -3.92 3.14
N TYR A 409 4.77 -5.04 3.86
CA TYR A 409 5.83 -5.54 4.72
C TYR A 409 6.96 -6.17 3.91
N GLU A 410 8.15 -5.55 3.95
CA GLU A 410 9.40 -6.17 3.50
C GLU A 410 10.14 -6.78 4.70
N PRO A 411 10.28 -8.13 4.79
CA PRO A 411 11.01 -8.78 5.87
C PRO A 411 12.51 -8.49 5.80
N SER A 412 13.14 -8.24 6.95
CA SER A 412 14.61 -8.18 7.04
C SER A 412 15.24 -9.57 6.97
N VAL A 413 16.57 -9.64 6.86
CA VAL A 413 17.33 -10.90 6.85
C VAL A 413 17.08 -11.73 8.13
N ASP A 414 16.90 -11.08 9.27
CA ASP A 414 16.63 -11.75 10.55
C ASP A 414 15.15 -12.16 10.69
N ASP A 415 14.23 -11.41 10.10
CA ASP A 415 12.82 -11.82 10.00
C ASP A 415 12.66 -13.05 9.11
N ILE A 416 13.41 -13.13 8.00
CA ILE A 416 13.43 -14.30 7.12
C ILE A 416 13.94 -15.54 7.87
N ARG A 417 15.06 -15.41 8.61
CA ARG A 417 15.58 -16.49 9.47
C ARG A 417 14.54 -16.96 10.48
N HIS A 418 13.89 -16.03 11.16
CA HIS A 418 12.89 -16.38 12.17
C HIS A 418 11.65 -17.06 11.55
N MET A 419 11.22 -16.64 10.36
CA MET A 419 10.18 -17.33 9.59
C MET A 419 10.60 -18.74 9.18
N GLU A 420 11.84 -18.95 8.73
CA GLU A 420 12.38 -20.28 8.40
C GLU A 420 12.46 -21.19 9.65
N GLU A 421 12.83 -20.65 10.81
CA GLU A 421 12.83 -21.37 12.10
C GLU A 421 11.41 -21.80 12.51
N MET A 422 10.45 -20.88 12.48
CA MET A 422 9.05 -21.19 12.81
C MET A 422 8.39 -22.14 11.81
N GLU A 423 8.73 -22.06 10.52
CA GLU A 423 8.23 -23.02 9.52
C GLU A 423 8.82 -24.43 9.75
N GLN A 424 10.09 -24.52 10.16
CA GLN A 424 10.72 -25.78 10.56
C GLN A 424 10.08 -26.35 11.84
N GLU A 425 9.89 -25.54 12.88
CA GLU A 425 9.16 -25.97 14.10
C GLU A 425 7.75 -26.43 13.77
N ARG A 426 7.01 -25.69 12.94
CA ARG A 426 5.66 -26.07 12.52
C ARG A 426 5.66 -27.40 11.78
N LYS A 427 6.58 -27.62 10.84
CA LYS A 427 6.75 -28.90 10.12
C LYS A 427 7.08 -30.06 11.07
N GLN A 428 7.90 -29.82 12.11
CA GLN A 428 8.19 -30.82 13.14
C GLN A 428 6.96 -31.13 13.99
N ARG A 429 6.19 -30.11 14.41
CA ARG A 429 4.93 -30.29 15.17
C ARG A 429 3.87 -31.04 14.35
N GLU A 430 3.68 -30.70 13.08
CA GLU A 430 2.79 -31.41 12.15
C GLU A 430 3.21 -32.89 11.95
N GLN A 431 4.51 -33.17 11.89
CA GLN A 431 5.03 -34.54 11.84
C GLN A 431 4.81 -35.30 13.16
N GLU A 432 5.11 -34.69 14.31
CA GLU A 432 4.85 -35.27 15.63
C GLU A 432 3.37 -35.56 15.86
N GLU A 433 2.47 -34.65 15.49
CA GLU A 433 1.02 -34.86 15.60
C GLU A 433 0.54 -35.99 14.70
N LYS A 434 1.07 -36.10 13.49
CA LYS A 434 0.80 -37.22 12.58
C LYS A 434 1.32 -38.55 13.14
N GLU A 435 2.53 -38.59 13.67
CA GLU A 435 3.08 -39.79 14.32
C GLU A 435 2.29 -40.18 15.56
N LYS A 436 1.86 -39.22 16.38
CA LYS A 436 0.98 -39.45 17.55
C LYS A 436 -0.37 -40.01 17.09
N ALA A 437 -0.98 -39.44 16.04
CA ALA A 437 -2.24 -39.92 15.49
C ALA A 437 -2.14 -41.34 14.89
N ASP A 438 -1.11 -41.62 14.09
CA ASP A 438 -0.90 -42.94 13.48
C ASP A 438 -0.50 -43.99 14.54
N ARG A 439 0.21 -43.58 15.60
CA ARG A 439 0.44 -44.41 16.79
C ARG A 439 -0.86 -44.70 17.55
N MET A 440 -1.75 -43.73 17.72
CA MET A 440 -3.06 -43.96 18.36
C MET A 440 -3.91 -44.94 17.55
N LYS A 441 -4.05 -44.75 16.23
CA LYS A 441 -4.75 -45.70 15.34
C LYS A 441 -4.20 -47.12 15.45
N LYS A 442 -2.87 -47.27 15.56
CA LYS A 442 -2.23 -48.59 15.71
C LYS A 442 -2.48 -49.21 17.08
N ILE A 443 -2.58 -48.42 18.14
CA ILE A 443 -2.98 -48.90 19.48
C ILE A 443 -4.45 -49.31 19.47
N GLU A 444 -5.31 -48.50 18.84
CA GLU A 444 -6.75 -48.76 18.69
C GLU A 444 -7.01 -50.07 17.93
N SER A 445 -6.39 -50.28 16.76
CA SER A 445 -6.53 -51.54 16.00
C SER A 445 -6.00 -52.76 16.76
N GLN A 446 -4.91 -52.61 17.53
CA GLN A 446 -4.40 -53.68 18.40
C GLN A 446 -5.36 -53.97 19.58
N PHE A 447 -6.12 -52.97 20.04
CA PHE A 447 -7.12 -53.14 21.07
C PHE A 447 -8.40 -53.80 20.54
N GLU A 448 -8.80 -53.53 19.30
CA GLU A 448 -9.89 -54.24 18.60
C GLU A 448 -9.56 -55.71 18.34
N GLU A 449 -8.35 -56.01 17.84
CA GLU A 449 -7.86 -57.39 17.70
C GLU A 449 -7.85 -58.10 19.07
N GLY A 450 -7.33 -57.42 20.09
CA GLY A 450 -7.30 -57.92 21.47
C GLY A 450 -8.68 -58.17 22.07
N SER A 451 -9.66 -57.29 21.82
CA SER A 451 -11.04 -57.49 22.29
C SER A 451 -11.71 -58.65 21.58
N SER A 452 -11.53 -58.77 20.25
CA SER A 452 -12.07 -59.90 19.48
C SER A 452 -11.45 -61.25 19.89
N GLN A 453 -10.20 -61.27 20.34
CA GLN A 453 -9.58 -62.46 20.91
C GLN A 453 -10.12 -62.76 22.32
N TRP A 454 -10.19 -61.75 23.19
CA TRP A 454 -10.73 -61.86 24.55
C TRP A 454 -12.19 -62.34 24.59
N GLU A 455 -13.04 -61.91 23.63
CA GLU A 455 -14.42 -62.40 23.54
C GLU A 455 -14.47 -63.89 23.19
N LYS A 456 -13.66 -64.36 22.22
CA LYS A 456 -13.55 -65.78 21.87
C LYS A 456 -13.05 -66.62 23.05
N ASP A 457 -12.03 -66.14 23.75
CA ASP A 457 -11.47 -66.83 24.92
C ASP A 457 -12.48 -66.87 26.09
N LYS A 458 -13.27 -65.80 26.27
CA LYS A 458 -14.36 -65.73 27.25
C LYS A 458 -15.50 -66.69 26.92
N GLU A 459 -15.85 -66.88 25.64
CA GLU A 459 -16.79 -67.92 25.22
C GLU A 459 -16.22 -69.33 25.39
N ALA A 460 -14.95 -69.55 25.03
CA ALA A 460 -14.26 -70.84 25.22
C ALA A 460 -14.15 -71.25 26.69
N ILE A 461 -13.85 -70.31 27.60
CA ILE A 461 -13.86 -70.53 29.06
C ILE A 461 -15.29 -70.85 29.53
N ARG A 462 -16.31 -70.15 29.03
CA ARG A 462 -17.71 -70.40 29.39
C ARG A 462 -18.17 -71.79 28.94
N ASP A 463 -17.75 -72.26 27.77
CA ASP A 463 -18.09 -73.59 27.25
C ASP A 463 -17.27 -74.71 27.88
N THR A 464 -16.01 -74.46 28.23
CA THR A 464 -15.21 -75.39 29.06
C THR A 464 -15.81 -75.53 30.45
N SER A 465 -16.28 -74.44 31.05
CA SER A 465 -17.00 -74.45 32.33
C SER A 465 -18.31 -75.26 32.27
N LYS A 466 -19.07 -75.16 31.16
CA LYS A 466 -20.25 -76.02 30.92
C LYS A 466 -19.85 -77.49 30.81
N LYS A 467 -18.77 -77.81 30.08
CA LYS A 467 -18.29 -79.19 29.90
C LYS A 467 -17.86 -79.82 31.22
N GLU A 468 -17.05 -79.12 32.03
CA GLU A 468 -16.69 -79.57 33.37
C GLU A 468 -17.91 -79.80 34.28
N PHE A 469 -18.91 -78.93 34.19
CA PHE A 469 -20.15 -79.08 34.97
C PHE A 469 -20.96 -80.32 34.54
N VAL A 470 -20.94 -80.65 33.26
CA VAL A 470 -21.54 -81.89 32.71
C VAL A 470 -20.72 -83.13 33.07
N GLU A 471 -19.39 -83.11 32.96
CA GLU A 471 -18.53 -84.22 33.37
C GLU A 471 -18.64 -84.51 34.88
N LYS A 472 -18.69 -83.46 35.72
CA LYS A 472 -18.92 -83.61 37.17
C LYS A 472 -20.32 -84.16 37.50
N GLN A 473 -21.32 -84.00 36.63
CA GLN A 473 -22.60 -84.69 36.74
C GLN A 473 -22.57 -86.14 36.21
N GLN A 474 -21.73 -86.45 35.22
CA GLN A 474 -21.64 -87.79 34.62
C GLN A 474 -20.76 -88.75 35.44
N ALA A 475 -19.67 -88.26 36.04
CA ALA A 475 -18.83 -89.03 36.96
C ALA A 475 -19.55 -89.46 38.26
N GLY A 476 -20.69 -88.83 38.59
CA GLY A 476 -21.43 -89.06 39.83
C GLY A 476 -22.47 -90.21 39.81
N LYS A 477 -22.61 -90.98 38.73
CA LYS A 477 -23.70 -91.97 38.57
C LYS A 477 -23.24 -93.41 38.28
N ALA A 478 -22.44 -94.00 39.17
CA ALA A 478 -22.09 -95.43 39.10
C ALA A 478 -21.70 -96.11 40.44
N LYS A 479 -22.54 -96.02 41.49
CA LYS A 479 -22.73 -97.04 42.57
C LYS A 479 -23.71 -96.56 43.64
N GLU A 480 -24.63 -97.43 44.07
CA GLU A 480 -25.55 -97.22 45.20
C GLU A 480 -25.47 -98.38 46.21
N GLY A 481 -25.87 -98.11 47.46
CA GLY A 481 -26.03 -99.10 48.55
C GLY A 481 -24.83 -99.24 49.51
N GLU A 482 -24.98 -99.29 50.84
CA GLU A 482 -26.18 -99.09 51.67
C GLU A 482 -25.79 -98.84 53.17
N LYS A 483 -26.70 -98.26 53.98
CA LYS A 483 -26.76 -98.23 55.48
C LYS A 483 -25.85 -97.28 56.32
N ALA A 484 -26.42 -96.15 56.77
CA ALA A 484 -26.86 -95.79 58.15
C ALA A 484 -25.97 -96.05 59.41
N PRO A 485 -26.15 -95.36 60.58
CA PRO A 485 -26.82 -94.07 60.92
C PRO A 485 -26.00 -93.17 61.93
N SER A 486 -26.68 -92.38 62.81
CA SER A 486 -26.23 -91.50 63.93
C SER A 486 -25.74 -90.07 63.52
N GLU A 487 -26.33 -88.92 63.94
CA GLU A 487 -26.54 -88.22 65.26
C GLU A 487 -25.53 -87.02 65.39
N VAL A 488 -25.75 -85.83 66.02
CA VAL A 488 -26.73 -85.28 66.99
C VAL A 488 -26.93 -83.74 66.77
N SER A 489 -28.07 -83.16 67.22
CA SER A 489 -28.34 -81.71 67.57
C SER A 489 -28.29 -80.61 66.46
N LYS A 490 -29.17 -79.58 66.37
CA LYS A 490 -29.89 -78.67 67.33
C LYS A 490 -29.02 -77.52 67.89
N ASP A 491 -29.46 -76.27 68.06
CA ASP A 491 -30.73 -75.53 67.80
C ASP A 491 -30.38 -74.15 67.14
N GLU A 492 -31.26 -73.41 66.43
CA GLU A 492 -32.22 -72.38 66.93
C GLU A 492 -31.77 -71.59 68.20
N ASN A 493 -32.03 -70.28 68.39
CA ASN A 493 -32.96 -69.32 67.79
C ASN A 493 -32.40 -67.85 67.85
N ALA A 494 -33.17 -66.84 67.42
CA ALA A 494 -32.78 -65.42 67.33
C ALA A 494 -33.01 -64.58 68.62
N GLY A 495 -32.41 -63.38 68.71
CA GLY A 495 -32.81 -62.37 69.71
C GLY A 495 -31.94 -61.09 69.86
N SER A 496 -32.57 -59.92 69.63
CA SER A 496 -32.28 -58.58 70.21
C SER A 496 -30.95 -57.83 70.00
N ASP A 497 -31.11 -56.59 69.50
CA ASP A 497 -30.26 -55.38 69.53
C ASP A 497 -30.55 -54.56 70.85
N PRO A 498 -29.94 -53.40 71.26
CA PRO A 498 -28.78 -52.62 70.75
C PRO A 498 -27.75 -52.08 71.80
N ARG A 499 -26.80 -51.24 71.33
CA ARG A 499 -26.11 -50.06 71.96
C ARG A 499 -24.75 -50.24 72.69
N GLY A 500 -23.77 -49.39 72.34
CA GLY A 500 -22.78 -48.83 73.30
C GLY A 500 -21.34 -48.51 72.80
N GLY A 501 -20.89 -47.24 72.89
CA GLY A 501 -19.49 -46.79 72.61
C GLY A 501 -19.23 -46.39 71.14
N ARG A 502 -18.57 -45.28 70.73
CA ARG A 502 -17.57 -44.33 71.32
C ARG A 502 -16.26 -45.02 71.75
N GLN A 503 -15.05 -44.56 71.39
CA GLN A 503 -14.56 -43.38 70.61
C GLN A 503 -13.04 -43.60 70.28
N ALA A 504 -12.29 -42.86 69.44
CA ALA A 504 -12.45 -41.67 68.58
C ALA A 504 -11.34 -41.61 67.48
N SER A 505 -11.30 -40.52 66.68
CA SER A 505 -10.20 -40.05 65.78
C SER A 505 -9.87 -40.92 64.53
N GLN A 506 -9.43 -40.35 63.39
CA GLN A 506 -9.08 -38.94 63.07
C GLN A 506 -9.46 -38.52 61.63
N GLN A 507 -9.22 -37.25 61.33
CA GLN A 507 -9.51 -36.45 60.12
C GLN A 507 -8.80 -36.93 58.83
N GLN A 508 -9.09 -36.44 57.61
CA GLN A 508 -10.25 -35.76 56.98
C GLN A 508 -9.82 -35.34 55.55
N GLN A 509 -10.64 -35.59 54.51
CA GLN A 509 -10.91 -34.68 53.37
C GLN A 509 -11.67 -35.39 52.24
N GLN A 510 -12.70 -34.72 51.73
CA GLN A 510 -13.28 -34.90 50.39
C GLN A 510 -13.50 -33.48 49.83
N GLN A 511 -13.31 -33.27 48.53
CA GLN A 511 -14.31 -32.60 47.70
C GLN A 511 -13.99 -32.66 46.20
N GLN A 512 -15.06 -32.70 45.41
CA GLN A 512 -15.21 -32.15 44.05
C GLN A 512 -14.21 -32.61 42.95
N GLN A 513 -14.60 -33.67 42.24
CA GLN A 513 -14.45 -33.72 40.78
C GLN A 513 -15.75 -34.20 40.14
N GLN A 514 -16.44 -33.30 39.43
CA GLN A 514 -17.33 -33.65 38.32
C GLN A 514 -17.21 -32.56 37.26
N GLY A 515 -16.83 -32.97 36.05
CA GLY A 515 -16.77 -32.11 34.88
C GLY A 515 -16.94 -32.95 33.62
N GLY A 516 -17.33 -32.30 32.52
CA GLY A 516 -17.32 -32.90 31.19
C GLY A 516 -18.53 -33.75 30.83
N LYS A 517 -19.44 -33.15 30.06
CA LYS A 517 -19.96 -33.77 28.82
C LYS A 517 -20.43 -32.71 27.84
N MET A 518 -19.59 -32.41 26.86
CA MET A 518 -20.06 -31.82 25.60
C MET A 518 -20.72 -32.91 24.76
N HIS A 519 -21.72 -32.55 23.97
CA HIS A 519 -22.18 -33.38 22.86
C HIS A 519 -22.43 -32.47 21.67
N ILE A 520 -21.78 -32.76 20.54
CA ILE A 520 -21.95 -32.00 19.29
C ILE A 520 -23.24 -32.46 18.61
N VAL A 521 -24.09 -31.51 18.22
CA VAL A 521 -25.03 -31.64 17.10
C VAL A 521 -25.15 -30.26 16.43
N ASP A 522 -24.95 -30.21 15.12
CA ASP A 522 -25.37 -29.13 14.22
C ASP A 522 -26.48 -29.75 13.32
N PRO A 523 -27.61 -29.07 13.12
CA PRO A 523 -27.77 -28.40 11.83
C PRO A 523 -28.53 -27.05 11.88
N LEU A 524 -28.05 -26.11 11.05
CA LEU A 524 -28.81 -25.21 10.17
C LEU A 524 -30.35 -25.15 10.36
N GLY A 525 -30.89 -24.00 10.76
CA GLY A 525 -32.34 -23.75 10.76
C GLY A 525 -32.78 -22.30 11.04
N GLU A 526 -33.33 -21.66 10.00
CA GLU A 526 -34.38 -20.62 10.01
C GLU A 526 -34.21 -19.29 10.79
N ILE A 527 -34.29 -18.19 10.03
CA ILE A 527 -34.51 -16.82 10.50
C ILE A 527 -36.02 -16.56 10.62
N PRO A 528 -36.51 -15.89 11.69
CA PRO A 528 -37.80 -15.20 11.66
C PRO A 528 -37.63 -13.67 11.75
N GLU A 529 -38.00 -12.96 10.68
CA GLU A 529 -38.37 -11.54 10.79
C GLU A 529 -39.71 -11.41 11.52
N VAL A 530 -39.79 -10.57 12.56
CA VAL A 530 -41.06 -9.93 12.95
C VAL A 530 -40.76 -8.49 13.42
N GLY A 531 -41.22 -7.49 12.66
CA GLY A 531 -41.20 -6.08 13.08
C GLY A 531 -42.39 -5.70 13.96
N GLY A 532 -42.26 -4.64 14.76
CA GLY A 532 -43.34 -4.13 15.62
C GLY A 532 -43.23 -2.64 15.89
N ASN A 533 -44.20 -1.85 15.43
CA ASN A 533 -44.28 -0.40 15.67
C ASN A 533 -44.63 -0.07 17.13
N GLY A 534 -44.05 1.02 17.65
CA GLY A 534 -44.46 1.66 18.91
C GLY A 534 -44.08 3.14 18.91
N GLN A 535 -45.08 4.03 18.94
CA GLN A 535 -44.87 5.49 18.91
C GLN A 535 -45.11 6.16 20.28
N GLN A 536 -44.71 7.43 20.35
CA GLN A 536 -45.15 8.51 21.26
C GLN A 536 -44.46 8.69 22.64
N ALA A 537 -43.71 9.79 22.69
CA ALA A 537 -43.82 10.91 23.65
C ALA A 537 -43.59 10.69 25.16
N GLY A 538 -42.69 11.49 25.74
CA GLY A 538 -42.51 11.64 27.19
C GLY A 538 -41.39 12.62 27.54
N SER A 539 -41.74 13.83 27.97
CA SER A 539 -40.80 14.93 28.23
C SER A 539 -40.16 14.90 29.64
N ASN A 540 -38.99 15.56 29.74
CA ASN A 540 -38.47 16.38 30.86
C ASN A 540 -37.18 15.96 31.60
N ALA A 541 -36.48 17.01 32.04
CA ALA A 541 -35.57 17.12 33.19
C ALA A 541 -34.20 16.40 33.19
N ALA A 542 -33.14 17.20 32.99
CA ALA A 542 -31.86 17.01 33.69
C ALA A 542 -32.01 17.46 35.16
N PRO A 543 -31.18 16.95 36.10
CA PRO A 543 -29.98 17.70 36.54
C PRO A 543 -28.82 16.78 37.03
N PRO A 544 -27.77 17.30 37.69
CA PRO A 544 -26.87 18.39 37.29
C PRO A 544 -25.38 17.97 37.26
N VAL A 545 -24.53 18.81 36.69
CA VAL A 545 -23.05 18.73 36.82
C VAL A 545 -22.60 19.22 38.21
N ASN A 546 -21.51 18.68 38.74
CA ASN A 546 -20.74 19.29 39.84
C ASN A 546 -19.22 19.26 39.53
N PRO A 547 -18.42 20.23 40.03
CA PRO A 547 -17.04 20.47 39.60
C PRO A 547 -15.99 19.64 40.35
N PRO A 548 -14.75 19.53 39.82
CA PRO A 548 -13.65 18.82 40.49
C PRO A 548 -13.05 19.60 41.67
N PRO A 549 -12.57 18.93 42.73
CA PRO A 549 -11.71 19.55 43.74
C PRO A 549 -10.32 19.85 43.16
N SER A 550 -9.61 20.79 43.77
CA SER A 550 -8.27 21.20 43.33
C SER A 550 -7.26 21.26 44.49
N LYS A 551 -5.99 21.36 44.10
CA LYS A 551 -4.80 21.71 44.92
C LYS A 551 -4.21 20.65 45.86
N GLU A 552 -2.95 20.33 45.56
CA GLU A 552 -1.79 20.45 46.45
C GLU A 552 -1.90 19.84 47.87
N GLN A 553 -1.35 18.63 48.05
CA GLN A 553 -0.20 18.42 48.97
C GLN A 553 0.28 16.96 48.98
N LYS A 554 1.47 16.71 48.41
CA LYS A 554 2.43 15.71 48.89
C LYS A 554 3.81 16.02 48.30
N GLN A 555 4.76 16.36 49.16
CA GLN A 555 6.12 16.73 48.79
C GLN A 555 7.08 15.53 48.86
N ASN A 556 8.12 15.58 48.04
CA ASN A 556 9.49 15.14 48.32
C ASN A 556 9.71 13.77 49.00
N VAL A 557 9.97 12.76 48.17
CA VAL A 557 11.06 11.78 48.41
C VAL A 557 11.81 11.60 47.06
N GLU A 558 13.11 11.26 47.12
CA GLU A 558 13.99 10.95 45.98
C GLU A 558 14.17 12.03 44.90
N PRO A 559 15.25 12.83 45.04
CA PRO A 559 16.31 12.72 44.05
C PRO A 559 17.70 12.64 44.68
N ALA A 560 18.14 11.43 45.07
CA ALA A 560 19.48 11.18 45.62
C ALA A 560 20.30 10.18 44.77
N GLN A 561 19.71 9.06 44.36
CA GLN A 561 20.44 7.91 43.80
C GLN A 561 20.94 8.09 42.36
N LYS A 562 20.53 9.13 41.62
CA LYS A 562 21.03 9.40 40.26
C LYS A 562 22.27 10.31 40.21
N ALA A 563 22.68 10.91 41.33
CA ALA A 563 23.86 11.77 41.38
C ALA A 563 25.19 10.99 41.45
N GLU A 564 25.26 9.91 42.24
CA GLU A 564 26.49 9.10 42.39
C GLU A 564 26.86 8.36 41.10
N ALA A 565 25.87 7.83 40.36
CA ALA A 565 26.10 7.15 39.09
C ALA A 565 26.82 8.04 38.05
N ALA A 566 26.47 9.34 38.01
CA ALA A 566 27.08 10.31 37.10
C ALA A 566 28.54 10.66 37.48
N GLN A 567 28.92 10.56 38.76
CA GLN A 567 30.31 10.77 39.20
C GLN A 567 31.17 9.53 38.96
N GLN A 568 30.66 8.32 39.22
CA GLN A 568 31.39 7.08 38.98
C GLN A 568 31.70 6.85 37.49
N ALA A 569 30.83 7.31 36.58
CA ALA A 569 31.09 7.27 35.13
C ALA A 569 32.29 8.13 34.70
N ARG A 570 32.47 9.33 35.31
CA ARG A 570 33.57 10.25 34.95
C ARG A 570 34.95 9.76 35.40
N ALA A 571 35.03 8.98 36.48
CA ALA A 571 36.28 8.42 36.98
C ALA A 571 36.84 7.25 36.15
N LYS A 572 36.21 6.90 35.02
CA LYS A 572 36.56 5.72 34.19
C LYS A 572 37.04 6.05 32.77
N VAL A 573 37.27 7.34 32.48
CA VAL A 573 37.75 7.85 31.18
C VAL A 573 39.20 8.39 31.25
N GLU A 574 39.74 8.57 32.46
CA GLU A 574 41.14 8.97 32.70
C GLU A 574 41.97 7.84 33.34
N ARG A 575 42.12 6.71 32.64
CA ARG A 575 43.13 5.66 32.90
C ARG A 575 43.48 4.85 31.65
#